data_AF-A0A951S8I3-F1
#
_entry.id   AF-A0A951S8I3-F1
#
_cell.length_a   1.000
_cell.length_b   1.000
_cell.length_c   1.000
_cell.angle_alpha   90.00
_cell.angle_beta   90.00
_cell.angle_gamma   90.00
#
_symmetry.space_group_name_H-M   'P 1'
#
loop_
_entity.id
_entity.type
_entity.pdbx_description
1 polymer ?
#
loop_
_entity_poly.entity_id
_entity_poly.type
_entity_poly.pdbx_seq_one_letter_code
_entity_poly.pdbx_strand_id
1 'polypeptide(L)'
;MLNNSSFHSFALQHNAVITEDASTPFTLYFFKQPNVFVHYIDTDTYVNHNIQPNFFIDWLNKNQNTTTKKIQLWEDVWLNKNYLVTNRLQSLLGKNKRIFARDTTVHRIDKSTADNFLTKHHLQGTTSAYYKFGLIHQNKIVAVATFSKARTMYDGPVYYRSYELERFATCSVINVIGGLSKLMKIFIETTQAKHIMTYIDRDWSSGEGFKKIGFVETETTL
;
A
#
# COMPACT_ATOMS: atom_id res chain seq x y z
N MET A 1 -13.81 -15.61 -22.58
CA MET A 1 -13.77 -14.31 -23.25
C MET A 1 -12.64 -13.52 -22.61
N LEU A 2 -11.61 -13.20 -23.41
CA LEU A 2 -10.29 -12.62 -23.08
C LEU A 2 -9.47 -13.36 -22.00
N ASN A 3 -8.44 -14.05 -22.47
CA ASN A 3 -7.38 -14.67 -21.68
C ASN A 3 -6.48 -13.56 -21.08
N ASN A 4 -7.03 -12.77 -20.16
CA ASN A 4 -6.41 -11.62 -19.50
C ASN A 4 -5.50 -12.02 -18.31
N SER A 5 -4.97 -13.25 -18.28
CA SER A 5 -4.37 -13.80 -17.07
C SER A 5 -2.96 -13.26 -16.75
N SER A 6 -2.22 -12.73 -17.73
CA SER A 6 -0.85 -12.25 -17.51
C SER A 6 -0.79 -10.75 -17.17
N PHE A 7 0.19 -10.38 -16.35
CA PHE A 7 0.46 -8.97 -16.06
C PHE A 7 0.86 -8.19 -17.32
N HIS A 8 1.54 -8.85 -18.26
CA HIS A 8 1.93 -8.30 -19.54
C HIS A 8 0.73 -7.73 -20.32
N SER A 9 -0.36 -8.51 -20.46
CA SER A 9 -1.57 -8.06 -21.14
C SER A 9 -2.22 -6.86 -20.44
N PHE A 10 -2.27 -6.88 -19.11
CA PHE A 10 -2.75 -5.74 -18.32
C PHE A 10 -1.90 -4.49 -18.59
N ALA A 11 -0.58 -4.62 -18.55
CA ALA A 11 0.35 -3.51 -18.71
C ALA A 11 0.22 -2.87 -20.11
N LEU A 12 0.18 -3.67 -21.18
CA LEU A 12 -0.01 -3.18 -22.54
C LEU A 12 -1.37 -2.49 -22.74
N GLN A 13 -2.45 -3.05 -22.20
CA GLN A 13 -3.78 -2.42 -22.25
C GLN A 13 -3.80 -1.03 -21.58
N HIS A 14 -2.90 -0.81 -20.62
CA HIS A 14 -2.74 0.46 -19.91
C HIS A 14 -1.59 1.31 -20.45
N ASN A 15 -1.15 1.04 -21.68
CA ASN A 15 -0.12 1.78 -22.41
C ASN A 15 1.25 1.79 -21.71
N ALA A 16 1.59 0.70 -21.00
CA ALA A 16 2.94 0.52 -20.50
C ALA A 16 3.90 0.32 -21.68
N VAL A 17 5.09 0.90 -21.56
CA VAL A 17 6.22 0.61 -22.44
C VAL A 17 7.13 -0.37 -21.72
N ILE A 18 7.54 -1.44 -22.40
CA ILE A 18 8.54 -2.35 -21.86
C ILE A 18 9.90 -1.67 -22.01
N THR A 19 10.68 -1.68 -20.94
CA THR A 19 12.01 -1.07 -20.91
C THR A 19 13.05 -2.12 -20.54
N GLU A 20 14.25 -1.98 -21.10
CA GLU A 20 15.39 -2.83 -20.76
C GLU A 20 16.27 -2.12 -19.73
N ASP A 21 16.80 -2.89 -18.77
CA ASP A 21 17.78 -2.45 -17.79
C ASP A 21 18.74 -3.61 -17.55
N ALA A 22 20.00 -3.46 -17.98
CA ALA A 22 21.01 -4.50 -17.85
C ALA A 22 21.32 -4.88 -16.38
N SER A 23 20.84 -4.10 -15.40
CA SER A 23 20.99 -4.40 -13.97
C SER A 23 19.98 -5.42 -13.43
N THR A 24 19.00 -5.84 -14.23
CA THR A 24 18.02 -6.85 -13.83
C THR A 24 17.65 -7.83 -14.94
N PRO A 25 17.49 -9.14 -14.65
CA PRO A 25 17.01 -10.11 -15.63
C PRO A 25 15.48 -10.04 -15.85
N PHE A 26 14.76 -9.30 -15.01
CA PHE A 26 13.29 -9.26 -15.03
C PHE A 26 12.74 -8.15 -15.94
N THR A 27 11.49 -8.33 -16.39
CA THR A 27 10.83 -7.36 -17.27
C THR A 27 10.43 -6.10 -16.51
N LEU A 28 10.77 -4.93 -17.07
CA LEU A 28 10.32 -3.63 -16.58
C LEU A 28 9.19 -3.06 -17.42
N TYR A 29 8.12 -2.62 -16.77
CA TYR A 29 6.98 -1.95 -17.40
C TYR A 29 6.90 -0.50 -16.92
N PHE A 30 6.97 0.44 -17.85
CA PHE A 30 6.90 1.87 -17.57
C PHE A 30 5.58 2.48 -18.01
N PHE A 31 4.85 3.05 -17.05
CA PHE A 31 3.67 3.86 -17.28
C PHE A 31 4.07 5.34 -17.21
N LYS A 32 3.81 6.10 -18.29
CA LYS A 32 4.29 7.48 -18.45
C LYS A 32 3.47 8.54 -17.69
N GLN A 33 2.20 8.26 -17.37
CA GLN A 33 1.29 9.27 -16.80
C GLN A 33 0.29 8.64 -15.82
N PRO A 34 0.52 8.78 -14.50
CA PRO A 34 1.76 9.23 -13.84
C PRO A 34 2.93 8.27 -14.04
N ASN A 35 4.15 8.74 -13.77
CA ASN A 35 5.38 7.94 -13.83
C ASN A 35 5.34 6.80 -12.80
N VAL A 36 5.08 5.58 -13.28
CA VAL A 36 5.13 4.35 -12.47
C VAL A 36 5.97 3.32 -13.23
N PHE A 37 7.01 2.80 -12.58
CA PHE A 37 7.73 1.61 -13.02
C PHE A 37 7.25 0.40 -12.22
N VAL A 38 6.95 -0.68 -12.92
CA VAL A 38 6.72 -1.99 -12.32
C VAL A 38 7.84 -2.92 -12.76
N HIS A 39 8.61 -3.38 -11.80
CA HIS A 39 9.56 -4.48 -11.95
C HIS A 39 8.82 -5.77 -11.68
N TYR A 40 8.55 -6.53 -12.75
CA TYR A 40 7.71 -7.72 -12.69
C TYR A 40 8.57 -8.96 -12.48
N ILE A 41 8.41 -9.60 -11.33
CA ILE A 41 9.23 -10.72 -10.88
C ILE A 41 8.49 -12.01 -11.22
N ASP A 42 8.75 -12.56 -12.40
CA ASP A 42 8.20 -13.85 -12.84
C ASP A 42 8.97 -15.03 -12.25
N THR A 43 8.25 -16.12 -12.00
CA THR A 43 8.77 -17.29 -11.29
C THR A 43 9.88 -17.97 -12.08
N ASP A 44 9.72 -18.08 -13.39
CA ASP A 44 10.69 -18.75 -14.26
C ASP A 44 12.04 -18.02 -14.23
N THR A 45 12.04 -16.70 -14.40
CA THR A 45 13.27 -15.89 -14.31
C THR A 45 13.88 -15.98 -12.92
N TYR A 46 13.07 -15.91 -11.85
CA TYR A 46 13.54 -15.98 -10.47
C TYR A 46 14.24 -17.32 -10.16
N VAL A 47 13.66 -18.45 -10.60
CA VAL A 47 14.21 -19.79 -10.34
C VAL A 47 15.44 -20.09 -11.20
N ASN A 48 15.47 -19.60 -12.45
CA ASN A 48 16.56 -19.90 -13.38
C ASN A 48 17.76 -18.95 -13.26
N HIS A 49 17.69 -17.93 -12.40
CA HIS A 49 18.80 -17.01 -12.14
C HIS A 49 19.26 -17.10 -10.68
N ASN A 50 20.56 -16.93 -10.45
CA ASN A 50 21.13 -16.86 -9.10
C ASN A 50 20.90 -15.48 -8.45
N ILE A 51 19.65 -15.18 -8.10
CA ILE A 51 19.25 -13.92 -7.49
C ILE A 51 19.76 -13.85 -6.04
N GLN A 52 20.56 -12.82 -5.73
CA GLN A 52 21.07 -12.61 -4.37
C GLN A 52 19.95 -12.18 -3.42
N PRO A 53 20.01 -12.51 -2.11
CA PRO A 53 18.94 -12.20 -1.15
C PRO A 53 18.52 -10.72 -1.13
N ASN A 54 19.50 -9.80 -1.22
CA ASN A 54 19.25 -8.36 -1.17
C ASN A 54 19.03 -7.72 -2.55
N PHE A 55 18.92 -8.51 -3.63
CA PHE A 55 18.87 -8.00 -5.00
C PHE A 55 17.78 -6.95 -5.21
N PHE A 56 16.54 -7.22 -4.79
CA PHE A 56 15.41 -6.32 -5.04
C PHE A 56 15.50 -5.01 -4.26
N ILE A 57 15.96 -5.07 -3.00
CA ILE A 57 16.16 -3.88 -2.18
C ILE A 57 17.32 -3.04 -2.71
N ASP A 58 18.41 -3.68 -3.15
CA ASP A 58 19.56 -3.01 -3.76
C ASP A 58 19.16 -2.35 -5.07
N TRP A 59 18.36 -3.02 -5.90
CA TRP A 59 17.82 -2.45 -7.13
C TRP A 59 16.93 -1.24 -6.84
N LEU A 60 16.02 -1.33 -5.85
CA LEU A 60 15.19 -0.20 -5.42
C LEU A 60 16.05 0.98 -4.94
N ASN A 61 17.10 0.71 -4.18
CA ASN A 61 18.00 1.71 -3.61
C ASN A 61 18.86 2.41 -4.68
N LYS A 62 19.44 1.64 -5.61
CA LYS A 62 20.19 2.18 -6.77
C LYS A 62 19.31 3.04 -7.67
N ASN A 63 18.04 2.67 -7.80
CA ASN A 63 17.06 3.37 -8.62
C ASN A 63 16.22 4.38 -7.83
N GLN A 64 16.67 4.88 -6.67
CA GLN A 64 15.90 5.91 -5.95
C GLN A 64 15.86 7.21 -6.74
N ASN A 65 14.68 7.56 -7.25
CA ASN A 65 14.39 8.88 -7.81
C ASN A 65 12.98 9.28 -7.36
N THR A 66 12.84 10.50 -6.87
CA THR A 66 11.62 11.04 -6.24
C THR A 66 10.50 11.30 -7.23
N THR A 67 10.79 11.36 -8.53
CA THR A 67 9.80 11.68 -9.57
C THR A 67 9.04 10.48 -10.12
N THR A 68 9.45 9.26 -9.78
CA THR A 68 8.88 8.04 -10.36
C THR A 68 8.60 6.98 -9.32
N LYS A 69 7.35 6.54 -9.24
CA LYS A 69 6.95 5.44 -8.35
C LYS A 69 7.54 4.13 -8.86
N LYS A 70 8.09 3.32 -7.97
CA LYS A 70 8.63 1.99 -8.30
C LYS A 70 7.88 0.94 -7.52
N ILE A 71 7.55 -0.15 -8.20
CA ILE A 71 6.80 -1.28 -7.64
C ILE A 71 7.56 -2.55 -7.99
N GLN A 72 7.81 -3.38 -6.99
CA GLN A 72 8.17 -4.78 -7.15
C GLN A 72 6.86 -5.57 -7.20
N LEU A 73 6.55 -6.20 -8.34
CA LEU A 73 5.34 -6.99 -8.47
C LEU A 73 5.72 -8.44 -8.74
N TRP A 74 5.52 -9.28 -7.73
CA TRP A 74 5.69 -10.71 -7.84
C TRP A 74 4.54 -11.37 -8.60
N GLU A 75 4.87 -12.34 -9.44
CA GLU A 75 3.91 -13.08 -10.25
C GLU A 75 2.88 -13.82 -9.40
N ASP A 76 3.28 -14.45 -8.30
CA ASP A 76 2.38 -15.13 -7.38
C ASP A 76 1.35 -14.16 -6.78
N VAL A 77 1.75 -12.94 -6.42
CA VAL A 77 0.85 -11.88 -5.93
C VAL A 77 -0.12 -11.45 -7.03
N TRP A 78 0.35 -11.32 -8.27
CA TRP A 78 -0.51 -11.02 -9.42
C TRP A 78 -1.55 -12.12 -9.68
N LEU A 79 -1.12 -13.38 -9.69
CA LEU A 79 -1.99 -14.52 -9.98
C LEU A 79 -3.02 -14.76 -8.87
N ASN A 80 -2.60 -14.68 -7.61
CA ASN A 80 -3.47 -14.98 -6.46
C ASN A 80 -4.35 -13.81 -6.04
N LYS A 81 -3.94 -12.56 -6.29
CA LYS A 81 -4.62 -11.34 -5.83
C LYS A 81 -4.90 -10.35 -6.95
N ASN A 82 -5.10 -10.86 -8.17
CA ASN A 82 -5.26 -10.08 -9.40
C ASN A 82 -6.18 -8.85 -9.26
N TYR A 83 -7.38 -9.05 -8.70
CA TYR A 83 -8.35 -7.96 -8.51
C TYR A 83 -7.83 -6.85 -7.58
N LEU A 84 -7.18 -7.21 -6.47
CA LEU A 84 -6.64 -6.24 -5.51
C LEU A 84 -5.44 -5.49 -6.10
N VAL A 85 -4.55 -6.22 -6.77
CA VAL A 85 -3.38 -5.65 -7.46
C VAL A 85 -3.83 -4.68 -8.56
N THR A 86 -4.78 -5.10 -9.40
CA THR A 86 -5.34 -4.27 -10.48
C THR A 86 -5.91 -2.96 -9.92
N ASN A 87 -6.71 -3.02 -8.85
CA ASN A 87 -7.27 -1.82 -8.23
C ASN A 87 -6.18 -0.90 -7.65
N ARG A 88 -5.13 -1.47 -7.06
CA ARG A 88 -4.00 -0.71 -6.52
C ARG A 88 -3.21 -0.02 -7.64
N LEU A 89 -2.94 -0.72 -8.74
CA LEU A 89 -2.27 -0.15 -9.91
C LEU A 89 -3.14 0.95 -10.55
N GLN A 90 -4.45 0.74 -10.73
CA GLN A 90 -5.36 1.78 -11.22
C GLN A 90 -5.39 3.03 -10.32
N SER A 91 -5.32 2.85 -9.00
CA SER A 91 -5.18 3.96 -8.05
C SER A 91 -3.89 4.75 -8.30
N LEU A 92 -2.76 4.06 -8.43
CA LEU A 92 -1.45 4.65 -8.70
C LEU A 92 -1.40 5.34 -10.06
N LEU A 93 -2.11 4.81 -11.06
CA LEU A 93 -2.25 5.38 -12.39
C LEU A 93 -3.28 6.52 -12.47
N GLY A 94 -3.85 6.94 -11.33
CA GLY A 94 -4.78 8.07 -11.27
C GLY A 94 -6.15 7.80 -11.91
N LYS A 95 -6.54 6.53 -12.09
CA LYS A 95 -7.82 6.14 -12.72
C LYS A 95 -8.98 6.08 -11.74
N ASN A 96 -8.71 6.01 -10.43
CA ASN A 96 -9.74 5.96 -9.41
C ASN A 96 -10.50 7.28 -9.28
N LYS A 97 -11.79 7.20 -8.97
CA LYS A 97 -12.62 8.35 -8.61
C LYS A 97 -12.12 8.96 -7.30
N ARG A 98 -12.18 10.29 -7.20
CA ARG A 98 -11.71 11.02 -6.01
C ARG A 98 -12.89 11.43 -5.15
N ILE A 99 -12.80 11.15 -3.86
CA ILE A 99 -13.71 11.68 -2.81
C ILE A 99 -12.82 12.46 -1.84
N PHE A 100 -13.23 13.66 -1.41
CA PHE A 100 -12.48 14.38 -0.39
C PHE A 100 -12.93 13.96 1.00
N ALA A 101 -11.98 13.81 1.92
CA ALA A 101 -12.29 13.41 3.29
C ALA A 101 -13.22 14.40 4.02
N ARG A 102 -13.25 15.66 3.62
CA ARG A 102 -14.19 16.66 4.17
C ARG A 102 -15.66 16.35 3.86
N ASP A 103 -15.92 15.60 2.78
CA ASP A 103 -17.28 15.20 2.36
C ASP A 103 -17.73 13.88 3.00
N THR A 104 -16.97 13.38 3.99
CA THR A 104 -17.25 12.11 4.68
C THR A 104 -17.59 12.35 6.15
N THR A 105 -18.21 11.37 6.80
CA THR A 105 -18.27 11.30 8.27
C THR A 105 -17.41 10.15 8.78
N VAL A 106 -16.94 10.22 10.04
CA VAL A 106 -16.11 9.17 10.64
C VAL A 106 -16.96 8.40 11.64
N HIS A 107 -16.91 7.07 11.58
CA HIS A 107 -17.62 6.20 12.52
C HIS A 107 -16.67 5.14 13.08
N ARG A 108 -16.82 4.81 14.37
CA ARG A 108 -16.34 3.52 14.90
C ARG A 108 -17.13 2.42 14.19
N ILE A 109 -16.45 1.37 13.77
CA ILE A 109 -17.08 0.20 13.13
C ILE A 109 -16.74 -1.07 13.91
N ASP A 110 -17.62 -2.05 13.85
CA ASP A 110 -17.36 -3.35 14.47
C ASP A 110 -16.30 -4.16 13.69
N LYS A 111 -15.88 -5.29 14.28
CA LYS A 111 -14.89 -6.18 13.67
C LYS A 111 -15.38 -6.80 12.35
N SER A 112 -16.62 -7.26 12.29
CA SER A 112 -17.17 -7.91 11.10
C SER A 112 -17.16 -6.97 9.90
N THR A 113 -17.59 -5.72 10.11
CA THR A 113 -17.61 -4.66 9.10
C THR A 113 -16.20 -4.32 8.61
N ALA A 114 -15.24 -4.14 9.52
CA ALA A 114 -13.85 -3.86 9.14
C ALA A 114 -13.21 -5.03 8.39
N ASP A 115 -13.42 -6.26 8.86
CA ASP A 115 -12.87 -7.47 8.24
C ASP A 115 -13.42 -7.68 6.83
N ASN A 116 -14.73 -7.51 6.65
CA ASN A 116 -15.38 -7.60 5.34
C ASN A 116 -14.78 -6.58 4.35
N PHE A 117 -14.59 -5.34 4.82
CA PHE A 117 -14.02 -4.27 4.00
C PHE A 117 -12.55 -4.55 3.64
N LEU A 118 -11.71 -4.90 4.61
CA LEU A 118 -10.29 -5.13 4.40
C LEU A 118 -10.02 -6.35 3.52
N THR A 119 -10.77 -7.44 3.66
CA THR A 119 -10.67 -8.61 2.77
C THR A 119 -10.94 -8.25 1.32
N LYS A 120 -11.86 -7.31 1.07
CA LYS A 120 -12.24 -6.88 -0.29
C LYS A 120 -11.30 -5.83 -0.90
N HIS A 121 -10.60 -5.06 -0.07
CA HIS A 121 -9.93 -3.83 -0.53
C HIS A 121 -8.46 -3.69 -0.11
N HIS A 122 -7.95 -4.54 0.79
CA HIS A 122 -6.57 -4.47 1.28
C HIS A 122 -5.78 -5.71 0.87
N LEU A 123 -4.61 -5.52 0.25
CA LEU A 123 -3.78 -6.61 -0.27
C LEU A 123 -3.34 -7.63 0.81
N GLN A 124 -3.09 -7.14 2.03
CA GLN A 124 -2.70 -7.96 3.19
C GLN A 124 -3.91 -8.41 4.05
N GLY A 125 -5.15 -8.11 3.64
CA GLY A 125 -6.35 -8.50 4.36
C GLY A 125 -6.47 -7.91 5.77
N THR A 126 -7.14 -8.65 6.64
CA THR A 126 -7.57 -8.24 7.99
C THR A 126 -6.47 -8.35 9.05
N THR A 127 -6.69 -7.74 10.22
CA THR A 127 -5.83 -7.90 11.41
C THR A 127 -6.67 -8.15 12.66
N SER A 128 -6.00 -8.40 13.79
CA SER A 128 -6.60 -8.47 15.13
C SER A 128 -6.78 -7.08 15.76
N ALA A 129 -6.93 -6.04 14.93
CA ALA A 129 -7.03 -4.65 15.34
C ALA A 129 -7.95 -4.41 16.52
N TYR A 130 -7.56 -3.48 17.39
CA TYR A 130 -8.40 -3.05 18.50
C TYR A 130 -9.33 -1.93 18.06
N TYR A 131 -8.78 -0.83 17.55
CA TYR A 131 -9.54 0.31 17.05
C TYR A 131 -9.81 0.18 15.56
N LYS A 132 -11.03 0.52 15.15
CA LYS A 132 -11.51 0.38 13.77
C LYS A 132 -12.37 1.59 13.46
N PHE A 133 -12.01 2.32 12.41
CA PHE A 133 -12.73 3.51 11.98
C PHE A 133 -13.03 3.43 10.50
N GLY A 134 -14.24 3.82 10.12
CA GLY A 134 -14.69 3.93 8.75
C GLY A 134 -14.97 5.38 8.36
N LEU A 135 -14.67 5.73 7.11
CA LEU A 135 -15.19 6.94 6.47
C LEU A 135 -16.46 6.59 5.70
N ILE A 136 -17.55 7.32 5.96
CA ILE A 136 -18.84 7.15 5.31
C ILE A 136 -19.07 8.29 4.33
N HIS A 137 -19.46 7.97 3.11
CA HIS A 137 -19.89 8.91 2.09
C HIS A 137 -21.18 8.38 1.45
N GLN A 138 -22.26 9.16 1.44
CA GLN A 138 -23.57 8.74 0.90
C GLN A 138 -24.02 7.38 1.43
N ASN A 139 -23.98 7.21 2.76
CA ASN A 139 -24.34 5.98 3.48
C ASN A 139 -23.52 4.73 3.12
N LYS A 140 -22.34 4.90 2.49
CA LYS A 140 -21.42 3.79 2.15
C LYS A 140 -20.07 4.01 2.81
N ILE A 141 -19.48 2.93 3.33
CA ILE A 141 -18.09 2.94 3.79
C ILE A 141 -17.18 3.07 2.56
N VAL A 142 -16.36 4.12 2.53
CA VAL A 142 -15.42 4.40 1.42
C VAL A 142 -13.96 4.28 1.81
N ALA A 143 -13.65 4.23 3.11
CA ALA A 143 -12.32 3.90 3.62
C ALA A 143 -12.40 3.31 5.03
N VAL A 144 -11.39 2.51 5.39
CA VAL A 144 -11.21 1.95 6.73
C VAL A 144 -9.76 2.12 7.15
N ALA A 145 -9.55 2.51 8.42
CA ALA A 145 -8.27 2.42 9.10
C ALA A 145 -8.42 1.60 10.39
N THR A 146 -7.42 0.78 10.68
CA THR A 146 -7.37 -0.02 11.89
C THR A 146 -6.09 0.20 12.66
N PHE A 147 -6.19 0.16 13.99
CA PHE A 147 -5.07 0.42 14.88
C PHE A 147 -5.01 -0.61 16.01
N SER A 148 -3.79 -0.91 16.45
CA SER A 148 -3.52 -1.83 17.56
C SER A 148 -3.88 -1.21 18.92
N LYS A 149 -3.81 -2.01 20.00
CA LYS A 149 -3.71 -1.45 21.36
C LYS A 149 -2.33 -0.86 21.56
N ALA A 150 -2.20 0.11 22.48
CA ALA A 150 -0.90 0.56 22.93
C ALA A 150 -0.07 -0.62 23.45
N ARG A 151 1.18 -0.70 22.99
CA ARG A 151 2.21 -1.60 23.49
C ARG A 151 3.28 -0.78 24.20
N THR A 152 3.91 -1.38 25.21
CA THR A 152 5.10 -0.77 25.84
C THR A 152 6.28 -1.03 24.92
N MET A 153 6.95 0.03 24.51
CA MET A 153 8.18 0.00 23.73
C MET A 153 9.31 0.54 24.61
N TYR A 154 10.53 0.16 24.27
CA TYR A 154 11.74 0.58 24.98
C TYR A 154 12.72 1.22 23.99
N ASP A 155 13.34 2.30 24.41
CA ASP A 155 14.49 2.94 23.78
C ASP A 155 15.57 3.10 24.85
N GLY A 156 16.45 2.09 24.93
CA GLY A 156 17.35 1.92 26.06
C GLY A 156 16.59 1.86 27.41
N PRO A 157 16.89 2.74 28.37
CA PRO A 157 16.21 2.77 29.68
C PRO A 157 14.84 3.46 29.65
N VAL A 158 14.47 4.14 28.56
CA VAL A 158 13.22 4.88 28.45
C VAL A 158 12.13 3.95 27.91
N TYR A 159 10.95 3.94 28.55
CA TYR A 159 9.78 3.27 28.00
C TYR A 159 8.74 4.29 27.54
N TYR A 160 7.99 3.92 26.50
CA TYR A 160 6.88 4.71 25.99
C TYR A 160 5.75 3.81 25.48
N ARG A 161 4.56 4.39 25.30
CA ARG A 161 3.38 3.69 24.81
C ARG A 161 3.20 3.99 23.32
N SER A 162 3.36 2.96 22.50
CA SER A 162 3.22 3.06 21.05
C SER A 162 1.98 2.33 20.56
N TYR A 163 1.27 2.97 19.64
CA TYR A 163 0.23 2.33 18.84
C TYR A 163 0.77 1.99 17.46
N GLU A 164 0.09 1.11 16.75
CA GLU A 164 0.39 0.77 15.36
C GLU A 164 -0.81 1.13 14.49
N LEU A 165 -0.58 1.84 13.38
CA LEU A 165 -1.52 1.85 12.26
C LEU A 165 -1.33 0.53 11.50
N GLU A 166 -2.26 -0.38 11.66
CA GLU A 166 -2.12 -1.73 11.12
C GLU A 166 -2.57 -1.79 9.66
N ARG A 167 -3.68 -1.15 9.30
CA ARG A 167 -4.24 -1.16 7.94
C ARG A 167 -4.87 0.18 7.59
N PHE A 168 -4.75 0.55 6.32
CA PHE A 168 -5.56 1.60 5.70
C PHE A 168 -5.94 1.17 4.29
N ALA A 169 -7.23 1.17 3.99
CA ALA A 169 -7.75 0.86 2.68
C ALA A 169 -8.85 1.85 2.30
N THR A 170 -8.94 2.18 1.02
CA THR A 170 -10.11 2.80 0.41
C THR A 170 -10.89 1.76 -0.39
N CYS A 171 -12.17 2.01 -0.64
CA CYS A 171 -12.95 1.15 -1.53
C CYS A 171 -12.24 1.08 -2.89
N SER A 172 -12.25 -0.11 -3.50
CA SER A 172 -11.75 -0.30 -4.86
C SER A 172 -12.33 0.77 -5.79
N VAL A 173 -11.55 1.21 -6.78
CA VAL A 173 -11.87 2.30 -7.71
C VAL A 173 -12.08 3.70 -7.09
N ILE A 174 -11.88 3.88 -5.78
CA ILE A 174 -12.02 5.16 -5.08
C ILE A 174 -10.71 5.53 -4.37
N ASN A 175 -10.30 6.79 -4.48
CA ASN A 175 -9.26 7.41 -3.66
C ASN A 175 -9.89 8.46 -2.76
N VAL A 176 -9.75 8.30 -1.44
CA VAL A 176 -10.23 9.28 -0.45
C VAL A 176 -9.09 10.24 -0.10
N ILE A 177 -9.13 11.43 -0.70
CA ILE A 177 -8.10 12.47 -0.53
C ILE A 177 -8.16 13.03 0.88
N GLY A 178 -7.06 12.89 1.64
CA GLY A 178 -6.98 13.24 3.06
C GLY A 178 -7.65 12.21 3.99
N GLY A 179 -8.08 11.06 3.48
CA GLY A 179 -8.82 10.06 4.25
C GLY A 179 -8.02 9.50 5.43
N LEU A 180 -6.78 9.09 5.18
CA LEU A 180 -5.89 8.61 6.24
C LEU A 180 -5.62 9.69 7.30
N SER A 181 -5.32 10.93 6.88
CA SER A 181 -5.09 12.05 7.81
C SER A 181 -6.30 12.30 8.72
N LYS A 182 -7.52 12.23 8.18
CA LYS A 182 -8.75 12.39 8.95
C LYS A 182 -8.94 11.27 9.97
N LEU A 183 -8.74 10.01 9.57
CA LEU A 183 -8.85 8.85 10.46
C LEU A 183 -7.77 8.87 11.54
N MET A 184 -6.54 9.26 11.19
CA MET A 184 -5.43 9.41 12.13
C MET A 184 -5.74 10.48 13.18
N LYS A 185 -6.27 11.63 12.77
CA LYS A 185 -6.69 12.71 13.69
C LYS A 185 -7.71 12.20 14.71
N ILE A 186 -8.77 11.54 14.24
CA ILE A 186 -9.80 10.97 15.13
C ILE A 186 -9.22 9.93 16.08
N PHE A 187 -8.31 9.08 15.60
CA PHE A 187 -7.65 8.10 16.44
C PHE A 187 -6.81 8.76 17.55
N ILE A 188 -6.02 9.78 17.22
CA ILE A 188 -5.21 10.54 18.19
C ILE A 188 -6.10 11.22 19.22
N GLU A 189 -7.19 11.89 18.79
CA GLU A 189 -8.13 12.55 19.71
C GLU A 189 -8.81 11.55 20.65
N THR A 190 -9.17 10.37 20.14
CA THR A 190 -9.84 9.31 20.91
C THR A 190 -8.92 8.67 21.96
N THR A 191 -7.64 8.51 21.64
CA THR A 191 -6.70 7.70 22.45
C THR A 191 -5.64 8.52 23.16
N GLN A 192 -5.54 9.81 22.85
CA GLN A 192 -4.45 10.70 23.26
C GLN A 192 -3.07 10.13 22.90
N ALA A 193 -2.99 9.34 21.82
CA ALA A 193 -1.77 8.70 21.36
C ALA A 193 -0.64 9.72 21.14
N LYS A 194 0.53 9.44 21.74
CA LYS A 194 1.75 10.25 21.59
C LYS A 194 2.76 9.62 20.64
N HIS A 195 2.64 8.31 20.40
CA HIS A 195 3.50 7.58 19.48
C HIS A 195 2.67 6.60 18.66
N ILE A 196 2.84 6.65 17.34
CA ILE A 196 2.18 5.77 16.37
C ILE A 196 3.23 5.35 15.36
N MET A 197 3.38 4.05 15.18
CA MET A 197 4.24 3.46 14.16
C MET A 197 3.42 2.75 13.09
N THR A 198 4.04 2.47 11.95
CA THR A 198 3.49 1.64 10.87
C THR A 198 4.66 1.07 10.11
N TYR A 199 4.44 -0.08 9.48
CA TYR A 199 5.38 -0.65 8.53
C TYR A 199 4.96 -0.29 7.11
N ILE A 200 5.95 -0.13 6.23
CA ILE A 200 5.72 0.01 4.80
C ILE A 200 6.22 -1.23 4.09
N ASP A 201 5.41 -1.70 3.16
CA ASP A 201 5.84 -2.73 2.21
C ASP A 201 6.62 -2.04 1.08
N ARG A 202 7.94 -2.27 1.06
CA ARG A 202 8.89 -1.64 0.14
C ARG A 202 8.65 -2.04 -1.32
N ASP A 203 7.95 -3.15 -1.55
CA ASP A 203 7.54 -3.56 -2.89
C ASP A 203 6.53 -2.59 -3.49
N TRP A 204 5.78 -1.86 -2.66
CA TRP A 204 4.72 -0.97 -3.13
C TRP A 204 4.96 0.50 -2.85
N SER A 205 5.87 0.84 -1.94
CA SER A 205 6.02 2.21 -1.48
C SER A 205 7.35 2.52 -0.81
N SER A 206 7.85 3.74 -0.98
CA SER A 206 8.97 4.29 -0.20
C SER A 206 8.50 5.24 0.91
N GLY A 207 7.24 5.15 1.30
CA GLY A 207 6.66 5.86 2.46
C GLY A 207 6.26 7.32 2.22
N GLU A 208 6.21 7.79 0.97
CA GLU A 208 5.97 9.20 0.63
C GLU A 208 4.61 9.71 1.16
N GLY A 209 3.59 8.84 1.16
CA GLY A 209 2.27 9.15 1.71
C GLY A 209 2.28 9.35 3.23
N PHE A 210 3.09 8.57 3.95
CA PHE A 210 3.26 8.67 5.40
C PHE A 210 4.08 9.90 5.79
N LYS A 211 5.14 10.19 5.03
CA LYS A 211 5.97 11.40 5.21
C LYS A 211 5.13 12.68 5.13
N LYS A 212 4.16 12.74 4.20
CA LYS A 212 3.21 13.87 4.06
C LYS A 212 2.30 14.11 5.26
N ILE A 213 2.11 13.11 6.13
CA ILE A 213 1.26 13.20 7.32
C ILE A 213 2.07 13.15 8.62
N GLY A 214 3.38 13.39 8.55
CA GLY A 214 4.25 13.59 9.71
C GLY A 214 5.00 12.35 10.20
N PHE A 215 4.92 11.21 9.50
CA PHE A 215 5.76 10.06 9.86
C PHE A 215 7.20 10.28 9.41
N VAL A 216 8.12 9.83 10.25
CA VAL A 216 9.56 9.79 9.98
C VAL A 216 9.97 8.34 9.88
N GLU A 217 10.83 8.04 8.91
CA GLU A 217 11.41 6.71 8.72
C GLU A 217 12.47 6.48 9.79
N THR A 218 12.35 5.38 10.54
CA THR A 218 13.24 5.06 11.67
C THR A 218 14.20 3.92 11.37
N GLU A 219 13.76 2.93 10.59
CA GLU A 219 14.51 1.72 10.32
C GLU A 219 14.08 1.10 8.98
N THR A 220 14.97 0.34 8.35
CA THR A 220 14.66 -0.59 7.28
C THR A 220 15.04 -1.99 7.73
N THR A 221 14.06 -2.88 7.83
CA THR A 221 14.27 -4.30 8.12
C THR A 221 14.25 -5.08 6.79
N LEU A 222 15.20 -5.99 6.63
CA LEU A 222 15.33 -6.89 5.46
C LEU A 222 14.58 -8.20 5.69
#